data_AF-A0A1Q7NQV8-F1
#
_entry.id   AF-A0A1Q7NQV8-F1
#
_cell.length_a   1.000
_cell.length_b   1.000
_cell.length_c   1.000
_cell.angle_alpha   90.00
_cell.angle_beta   90.00
_cell.angle_gamma   90.00
#
_symmetry.space_group_name_H-M   'P 1'
#
loop_
_entity.id
_entity.type
_entity.pdbx_description
1 polymer ?
#
loop_
_entity_poly.entity_id
_entity_poly.type
_entity_poly.pdbx_seq_one_letter_code
_entity_poly.pdbx_strand_id
1 'polypeptide(L)'
;DVLKTLSNRDPIKLRVDKVIDEMKQDKNLGDYIKKKPWPDKYVRTHEVTNLYRREIAGNHRLIYTIRGRKEDKVYQLLDLLKHKEYDRLFGYATT
;
A
#
# COMPACT_ATOMS: atom_id res chain seq x y z
N ASP A 1 -8.75 8.18 3.97
CA ASP A 1 -8.42 6.88 4.61
C ASP A 1 -9.15 5.79 3.86
N VAL A 2 -8.44 5.01 3.05
CA VAL A 2 -9.03 4.01 2.13
C VAL A 2 -9.82 2.92 2.86
N LEU A 3 -9.57 2.70 4.15
CA LEU A 3 -10.30 1.73 4.94
C LEU A 3 -11.66 2.24 5.41
N LYS A 4 -11.84 3.56 5.48
CA LYS A 4 -13.13 4.18 5.83
C LYS A 4 -14.17 4.06 4.71
N THR A 5 -13.72 3.87 3.47
CA THR A 5 -14.62 3.68 2.32
C THR A 5 -15.06 2.23 2.12
N LEU A 6 -14.43 1.27 2.82
CA LEU A 6 -14.81 -0.15 2.78
C LEU A 6 -15.80 -0.46 3.91
N SER A 7 -16.88 -1.19 3.59
CA SER A 7 -17.87 -1.58 4.58
C SER A 7 -17.26 -2.56 5.59
N ASN A 8 -17.75 -2.53 6.84
CA ASN A 8 -17.18 -3.35 7.91
C ASN A 8 -17.33 -4.86 7.68
N ARG A 9 -18.19 -5.27 6.73
CA ARG A 9 -18.42 -6.66 6.32
C ARG A 9 -17.66 -7.07 5.07
N ASP A 10 -16.86 -6.19 4.48
CA ASP A 10 -16.06 -6.54 3.31
C ASP A 10 -14.95 -7.52 3.71
N PRO A 11 -14.87 -8.71 3.08
CA PRO A 11 -13.81 -9.68 3.37
C PRO A 11 -12.41 -9.12 3.05
N ILE A 12 -12.35 -8.10 2.18
CA ILE A 12 -11.13 -7.36 1.86
C ILE A 12 -10.66 -6.56 3.08
N LYS A 13 -11.57 -5.91 3.81
CA LYS A 13 -11.22 -5.09 4.97
C LYS A 13 -10.59 -5.94 6.08
N LEU A 14 -11.20 -7.10 6.37
CA LEU A 14 -10.66 -8.05 7.36
C LEU A 14 -9.25 -8.51 6.99
N ARG A 15 -9.00 -8.76 5.70
CA ARG A 15 -7.67 -9.13 5.20
C ARG A 15 -6.66 -8.00 5.30
N VAL A 16 -7.07 -6.77 5.00
CA VAL A 16 -6.20 -5.60 5.15
C VAL A 16 -5.85 -5.38 6.63
N ASP A 17 -6.82 -5.49 7.52
CA ASP A 17 -6.60 -5.36 8.97
C ASP A 17 -5.62 -6.41 9.49
N LYS A 18 -5.78 -7.68 9.05
CA LYS A 18 -4.83 -8.75 9.36
C LYS A 18 -3.42 -8.44 8.87
N VAL A 19 -3.27 -7.97 7.62
CA VAL A 19 -1.96 -7.59 7.06
C VAL A 19 -1.36 -6.41 7.83
N ILE A 20 -2.17 -5.44 8.27
CA ILE A 20 -1.71 -4.32 9.10
C ILE A 20 -1.23 -4.81 10.47
N ASP A 21 -1.94 -5.75 11.08
CA ASP A 21 -1.54 -6.36 12.35
C ASP A 21 -0.20 -7.10 12.20
N GLU A 22 -0.08 -7.93 11.14
CA GLU A 22 1.18 -8.58 10.78
C GLU A 22 2.30 -7.54 10.58
N MET A 23 2.05 -6.41 9.90
CA MET A 23 3.03 -5.34 9.69
C MET A 23 3.45 -4.64 10.98
N LYS A 24 2.55 -4.54 11.98
CA LYS A 24 2.90 -4.01 13.30
C LYS A 24 3.80 -4.98 14.07
N GLN A 25 3.61 -6.29 13.89
CA GLN A 25 4.43 -7.32 14.53
C GLN A 25 5.77 -7.53 13.81
N ASP A 26 5.79 -7.48 12.48
CA ASP A 26 6.94 -7.82 11.65
C ASP A 26 7.46 -6.58 10.88
N LYS A 27 8.67 -6.14 11.23
CA LYS A 27 9.26 -4.86 10.76
C LYS A 27 9.65 -4.83 9.27
N ASN A 28 9.51 -5.94 8.54
CA ASN A 28 9.94 -6.11 7.15
C ASN A 28 8.85 -6.68 6.21
N LEU A 29 7.58 -6.44 6.52
CA LEU A 29 6.50 -6.89 5.62
C LEU A 29 6.39 -6.00 4.38
N GLY A 30 6.40 -6.65 3.22
CA GLY A 30 6.09 -6.14 1.88
C GLY A 30 7.30 -5.80 1.00
N ASP A 31 6.98 -5.46 -0.25
CA ASP A 31 7.94 -5.28 -1.33
C ASP A 31 8.18 -3.79 -1.59
N TYR A 32 9.43 -3.37 -1.51
CA TYR A 32 9.80 -2.00 -1.85
C TYR A 32 9.61 -1.74 -3.35
N ILE A 33 8.86 -0.68 -3.69
CA ILE A 33 8.60 -0.28 -5.07
C ILE A 33 9.82 0.48 -5.61
N LYS A 34 10.76 -0.26 -6.21
CA LYS A 34 11.96 0.31 -6.86
C LYS A 34 11.67 1.12 -8.13
N LYS A 35 10.50 0.92 -8.75
CA LYS A 35 10.13 1.59 -10.00
C LYS A 35 9.90 3.08 -9.73
N LYS A 36 10.78 3.90 -10.28
CA LYS A 36 10.68 5.37 -10.32
C LYS A 36 10.55 5.83 -11.78
N PRO A 37 9.92 6.97 -12.06
CA PRO A 37 9.31 7.90 -11.10
C PRO A 37 8.03 7.33 -10.47
N TRP A 38 7.79 7.70 -9.20
CA TRP A 38 6.53 7.38 -8.56
C TRP A 38 5.42 8.33 -9.04
N PRO A 39 4.15 7.89 -9.01
CA PRO A 39 3.02 8.73 -9.37
C PRO A 39 3.04 10.05 -8.60
N ASP A 40 2.87 11.16 -9.32
CA ASP A 40 2.90 12.53 -8.74
C ASP A 40 1.87 12.69 -7.62
N LYS A 41 0.72 11.99 -7.72
CA LYS A 41 -0.29 11.90 -6.66
C LYS A 41 0.32 11.50 -5.32
N TYR A 42 1.25 10.55 -5.27
CA TYR A 42 1.87 10.13 -4.01
C TYR A 42 2.99 11.04 -3.57
N VAL A 43 3.83 11.47 -4.51
CA VAL A 43 4.99 12.32 -4.21
C VAL A 43 4.55 13.72 -3.77
N ARG A 44 3.55 14.32 -4.43
CA ARG A 44 3.06 15.66 -4.07
C ARG A 44 2.11 15.67 -2.89
N THR A 45 1.13 14.76 -2.85
CA THR A 45 0.11 14.78 -1.79
C THR A 45 0.67 14.30 -0.46
N HIS A 46 1.60 13.34 -0.51
CA HIS A 46 2.09 12.63 0.65
C HIS A 46 3.60 12.66 0.79
N GLU A 47 4.34 13.47 0.02
CA GLU A 47 5.80 13.65 0.16
C GLU A 47 6.54 12.32 0.41
N VAL A 48 6.14 11.27 -0.31
CA VAL A 48 6.60 9.92 -0.02
C VAL A 48 8.04 9.76 -0.49
N THR A 49 8.91 9.37 0.43
CA THR A 49 10.32 9.05 0.14
C THR A 49 10.52 7.58 -0.15
N ASN A 50 9.59 6.73 0.28
CA ASN A 50 9.64 5.27 0.16
C ASN A 50 8.22 4.73 -0.08
N LEU A 51 8.02 3.96 -1.16
CA LEU A 51 6.77 3.23 -1.37
C LEU A 51 6.97 1.73 -1.24
N TYR A 52 6.00 1.09 -0.60
CA TYR A 52 5.91 -0.35 -0.46
C TYR A 52 4.60 -0.83 -1.05
N ARG A 53 4.64 -2.03 -1.62
CA ARG A 53 3.45 -2.75 -2.07
C ARG A 53 3.35 -4.08 -1.35
N ARG A 54 2.14 -4.50 -1.03
CA ARG A 54 1.85 -5.86 -0.58
C ARG A 54 0.66 -6.40 -1.35
N GLU A 55 0.78 -7.63 -1.84
CA GLU A 55 -0.36 -8.33 -2.41
C GLU A 55 -1.28 -8.80 -1.29
N ILE A 56 -2.57 -8.50 -1.46
CA ILE A 56 -3.67 -8.92 -0.61
C ILE A 56 -4.58 -9.78 -1.47
N ALA A 57 -5.16 -10.81 -0.86
CA ALA A 57 -5.99 -11.76 -1.55
C ALA A 57 -7.11 -11.10 -2.39
N GLY A 58 -7.37 -11.69 -3.56
CA GLY A 58 -8.34 -11.16 -4.53
C GLY A 58 -7.74 -10.17 -5.53
N ASN A 59 -6.44 -10.29 -5.86
CA ASN A 59 -5.72 -9.42 -6.81
C ASN A 59 -5.67 -7.94 -6.40
N HIS A 60 -5.74 -7.67 -5.10
CA HIS A 60 -5.58 -6.33 -4.55
C HIS A 60 -4.13 -6.11 -4.13
N ARG A 61 -3.60 -4.93 -4.42
CA ARG A 61 -2.27 -4.48 -4.03
C ARG A 61 -2.45 -3.30 -3.11
N LEU A 62 -2.03 -3.47 -1.87
CA LEU A 62 -2.00 -2.40 -0.91
C LEU A 62 -0.70 -1.63 -1.08
N ILE A 63 -0.84 -0.32 -1.26
CA ILE A 63 0.27 0.61 -1.31
C ILE A 63 0.31 1.39 -0.01
N TYR A 64 1.48 1.41 0.59
CA TYR A 64 1.74 2.16 1.80
C TYR A 64 3.14 2.73 1.79
N THR A 65 3.33 3.77 2.58
CA THR A 65 4.64 4.33 2.90
C THR A 65 4.95 4.05 4.35
N ILE A 66 6.23 3.90 4.66
CA ILE A 66 6.71 3.78 6.04
C ILE A 66 7.38 5.10 6.38
N ARG A 67 6.90 5.78 7.42
CA ARG A 67 7.48 7.02 7.94
C ARG A 67 8.05 6.77 9.34
N GLY A 68 9.10 7.49 9.71
CA GLY A 68 9.70 7.41 11.04
C GLY A 68 11.02 6.61 11.11
N ARG A 69 11.62 6.56 12.31
CA ARG A 69 12.97 6.02 12.54
C ARG A 69 12.90 4.74 13.37
N LYS A 70 13.60 3.68 12.95
CA LYS A 70 13.91 2.37 13.59
C LYS A 70 12.88 1.75 14.58
N GLU A 71 12.47 2.48 15.60
CA GLU A 71 11.55 2.09 16.67
C GLU A 71 10.15 2.66 16.44
N ASP A 72 10.03 3.90 15.96
CA ASP A 72 8.78 4.58 15.64
C ASP A 72 8.46 4.52 14.13
N LYS A 73 8.36 3.31 13.58
CA LYS A 73 7.88 3.14 12.19
C LYS A 73 6.35 3.28 12.16
N VAL A 74 5.86 4.31 11.49
CA VAL A 74 4.45 4.54 11.19
C VAL A 74 4.16 4.07 9.77
N TYR A 75 3.29 3.07 9.65
CA TYR A 75 2.78 2.61 8.38
C TYR A 75 1.60 3.49 7.95
N GLN A 76 1.75 4.21 6.84
CA GLN A 76 0.70 5.03 6.27
C GLN A 76 0.17 4.39 4.98
N LEU A 77 -1.07 3.94 5.04
CA LEU A 77 -1.82 3.37 3.92
C LEU A 77 -2.18 4.49 2.94
N LEU A 78 -1.78 4.33 1.68
CA LEU A 78 -2.02 5.32 0.64
C LEU A 78 -3.20 4.93 -0.22
N ASP A 79 -3.15 3.72 -0.79
CA ASP A 79 -4.15 3.24 -1.75
C ASP A 79 -4.24 1.71 -1.75
N LEU A 80 -5.43 1.19 -2.08
CA LEU A 80 -5.67 -0.24 -2.31
C LEU A 80 -6.19 -0.42 -3.73
N LEU A 81 -5.34 -0.91 -4.62
CA LEU A 81 -5.61 -0.96 -6.05
C LEU A 81 -5.68 -2.41 -6.52
N LYS A 82 -6.56 -2.73 -7.47
CA LYS A 82 -6.50 -4.01 -8.17
C LYS A 82 -5.29 -4.05 -9.11
N HIS A 83 -4.90 -5.24 -9.58
CA HIS A 83 -3.82 -5.43 -10.55
C HIS A 83 -3.84 -4.38 -11.68
N LYS A 84 -4.99 -4.24 -12.36
CA LYS A 84 -5.17 -3.31 -13.50
C LYS A 84 -4.99 -1.84 -13.11
N GLU A 85 -5.52 -1.44 -11.97
CA GLU A 85 -5.45 -0.05 -11.50
C GLU A 85 -4.02 0.31 -11.07
N TYR A 86 -3.35 -0.62 -10.39
CA TYR A 86 -1.92 -0.50 -10.08
C TYR A 86 -1.10 -0.35 -11.37
N ASP A 87 -1.38 -1.17 -12.38
CA ASP A 87 -0.67 -1.18 -13.64
C ASP A 87 -0.76 0.17 -14.35
N ARG A 88 -1.99 0.68 -14.51
CA ARG A 88 -2.29 2.00 -15.07
C ARG A 88 -1.61 3.12 -14.31
N LEU A 89 -1.67 3.07 -12.98
CA LEU A 89 -1.15 4.14 -12.13
C LEU A 89 0.39 4.21 -12.14
N PHE A 90 1.06 3.07 -12.26
CA PHE A 90 2.53 2.99 -12.35
C PHE A 90 3.06 2.87 -13.79
N GLY A 91 2.19 3.03 -14.80
CA GLY A 91 2.54 2.89 -16.21
C GLY A 91 3.25 1.57 -16.50
N TYR A 92 2.83 0.48 -15.87
CA TYR A 92 3.15 -0.84 -16.39
C TYR A 92 2.26 -1.04 -17.62
N ALA A 93 2.79 -1.73 -18.63
CA ALA A 93 2.02 -2.11 -19.79
C ALA A 93 1.64 -3.58 -19.56
N THR A 94 0.42 -3.85 -19.13
CA THR A 94 -0.17 -5.18 -19.32
C THR A 94 -0.37 -5.38 -20.82
N THR A 95 0.59 -6.04 -21.46
CA THR A 95 0.43 -6.66 -22.78
C THR A 95 -0.64 -7.75 -22.72
#